data_AF-A0A7S1LVS4-F1
#
_entry.id   AF-A0A7S1LVS4-F1
#
_cell.length_a   1.000
_cell.length_b   1.000
_cell.length_c   1.000
_cell.angle_alpha   90.00
_cell.angle_beta   90.00
_cell.angle_gamma   90.00
#
_symmetry.space_group_name_H-M   'P 1'
#
loop_
_entity.id
_entity.type
_entity.pdbx_description
1 polymer ?
#
loop_
_entity_poly.entity_id
_entity_poly.type
_entity_poly.pdbx_seq_one_letter_code
_entity_poly.pdbx_strand_id
1 'polypeptide(L)'
;SANAYLGCGGIVQALRAGAHVVVTGRVVDSAMVLGPLVHEHGWALGKDWDRLAAGTLAGHVIECGAQCTGGNFTDWELALQRRGRGGRLFENIGFPFVDVAADGTFTVGKPSGTGGIVSRLSVAEQLVYEIGDPAAYIVADVACDFSHAALEEVAPNR
;
A
#
# COMPACT_ATOMS: atom_id res chain seq x y z
N SER A 1 -10.38 25.81 -9.15
CA SER A 1 -10.54 24.51 -9.82
C SER A 1 -10.97 23.49 -8.78
N ALA A 2 -11.85 22.56 -9.13
CA ALA A 2 -12.18 21.40 -8.30
C ALA A 2 -11.67 20.16 -9.04
N ASN A 3 -10.67 19.48 -8.48
CA ASN A 3 -10.16 18.24 -9.06
C ASN A 3 -10.75 17.09 -8.25
N ALA A 4 -11.64 16.30 -8.87
CA ALA A 4 -12.11 15.08 -8.26
C ALA A 4 -10.96 14.06 -8.22
N TYR A 5 -10.79 13.40 -7.09
CA TYR A 5 -9.98 12.19 -7.00
C TYR A 5 -10.82 11.03 -7.57
N LEU A 6 -10.35 10.44 -8.66
CA LEU A 6 -11.02 9.29 -9.28
C LEU A 6 -10.55 7.96 -8.67
N GLY A 7 -11.36 6.92 -8.80
CA GLY A 7 -11.01 5.56 -8.41
C GLY A 7 -10.26 4.78 -9.51
N CYS A 8 -10.10 3.48 -9.28
CA CYS A 8 -9.32 2.56 -10.11
C CYS A 8 -10.00 2.13 -11.41
N GLY A 9 -11.29 2.42 -11.61
CA GLY A 9 -12.07 1.90 -12.75
C GLY A 9 -11.47 2.20 -14.13
N GLY A 10 -10.89 3.39 -14.33
CA GLY A 10 -10.20 3.74 -15.57
C GLY A 10 -8.90 2.95 -15.79
N ILE A 11 -8.17 2.65 -14.72
CA ILE A 11 -6.96 1.81 -14.75
C ILE A 11 -7.34 0.40 -15.18
N VAL A 12 -8.38 -0.17 -14.56
CA VAL A 12 -8.89 -1.52 -14.89
C VAL A 12 -9.28 -1.62 -16.36
N GLN A 13 -10.01 -0.62 -16.89
CA GLN A 13 -10.41 -0.59 -18.29
C GLN A 13 -9.20 -0.55 -19.24
N ALA A 14 -8.20 0.28 -18.95
CA ALA A 14 -6.99 0.37 -19.76
C ALA A 14 -6.21 -0.95 -19.78
N LEU A 15 -6.02 -1.58 -18.62
CA LEU A 15 -5.34 -2.87 -18.51
C LEU A 15 -6.10 -3.98 -19.28
N ARG A 16 -7.44 -4.04 -19.16
CA ARG A 16 -8.27 -4.98 -19.92
C ARG A 16 -8.20 -4.78 -21.43
N ALA A 17 -7.91 -3.56 -21.89
CA ALA A 17 -7.68 -3.24 -23.29
C ALA A 17 -6.26 -3.63 -23.78
N GLY A 18 -5.43 -4.24 -22.93
CA GLY A 18 -4.08 -4.67 -23.26
C GLY A 18 -3.00 -3.59 -23.06
N ALA A 19 -3.29 -2.54 -22.28
CA ALA A 19 -2.27 -1.55 -21.94
C ALA A 19 -1.18 -2.17 -21.04
N HIS A 20 0.08 -1.94 -21.38
CA HIS A 20 1.23 -2.34 -20.56
C HIS A 20 1.63 -1.27 -19.55
N VAL A 21 1.32 -0.01 -19.85
CA VAL A 21 1.58 1.16 -18.99
C VAL A 21 0.33 2.03 -19.04
N VAL A 22 -0.14 2.44 -17.87
CA VAL A 22 -1.30 3.33 -17.73
C VAL A 22 -0.84 4.62 -17.07
N VAL A 23 -1.08 5.75 -17.74
CA VAL A 23 -0.88 7.09 -17.18
C VAL A 23 -2.27 7.70 -16.98
N THR A 24 -2.62 8.00 -15.74
CA THR A 24 -3.94 8.54 -15.39
C THR A 24 -3.88 10.03 -15.08
N GLY A 25 -5.04 10.68 -15.07
CA GLY A 25 -5.21 11.93 -14.34
C GLY A 25 -5.14 11.70 -12.82
N ARG A 26 -5.75 12.61 -12.05
CA ARG A 26 -5.78 12.51 -10.58
C ARG A 26 -6.66 11.36 -10.12
N VAL A 27 -6.04 10.32 -9.56
CA VAL A 27 -6.70 9.21 -8.88
C VAL A 27 -6.32 9.20 -7.41
N VAL A 28 -7.09 8.49 -6.57
CA VAL A 28 -6.65 8.19 -5.19
C VAL A 28 -5.40 7.32 -5.23
N ASP A 29 -4.48 7.53 -4.30
CA ASP A 29 -3.16 6.89 -4.31
C ASP A 29 -3.30 5.35 -4.26
N SER A 30 -4.19 4.84 -3.41
CA SER A 30 -4.56 3.43 -3.34
C SER A 30 -5.10 2.84 -4.65
N ALA A 31 -5.69 3.64 -5.55
CA ALA A 31 -6.20 3.16 -6.83
C ALA A 31 -5.08 2.73 -7.78
N MET A 32 -3.86 3.25 -7.61
CA MET A 32 -2.68 2.83 -8.38
C MET A 32 -2.33 1.36 -8.11
N VAL A 33 -2.69 0.83 -6.94
CA VAL A 33 -2.48 -0.57 -6.55
C VAL A 33 -3.75 -1.39 -6.74
N LEU A 34 -4.91 -0.85 -6.35
CA LEU A 34 -6.20 -1.54 -6.50
C LEU A 34 -6.53 -1.85 -7.97
N GLY A 35 -6.24 -0.94 -8.90
CA GLY A 35 -6.54 -1.13 -10.33
C GLY A 35 -5.89 -2.38 -10.94
N PRO A 36 -4.55 -2.54 -10.83
CA PRO A 36 -3.86 -3.76 -11.22
C PRO A 36 -4.39 -5.02 -10.52
N LEU A 37 -4.70 -4.95 -9.22
CA LEU A 37 -5.23 -6.09 -8.46
C LEU A 37 -6.61 -6.53 -8.95
N VAL A 38 -7.52 -5.58 -9.19
CA VAL A 38 -8.84 -5.85 -9.76
C VAL A 38 -8.73 -6.45 -11.16
N HIS A 39 -7.78 -5.99 -11.96
CA HIS A 39 -7.51 -6.57 -13.28
C HIS A 39 -6.99 -8.01 -13.15
N GLU A 40 -5.94 -8.23 -12.36
CA GLU A 40 -5.24 -9.51 -12.22
C GLU A 40 -6.14 -10.60 -11.62
N HIS A 41 -6.81 -10.30 -10.51
CA HIS A 41 -7.64 -11.27 -9.78
C HIS A 41 -9.09 -11.30 -10.24
N GLY A 42 -9.46 -10.44 -11.20
CA GLY A 42 -10.81 -10.40 -11.77
C GLY A 42 -11.90 -9.95 -10.80
N TRP A 43 -11.55 -9.20 -9.75
CA TRP A 43 -12.51 -8.76 -8.74
C TRP A 43 -13.63 -7.89 -9.34
N ALA A 44 -14.85 -8.10 -8.87
CA ALA A 44 -16.01 -7.36 -9.34
C ALA A 44 -16.13 -6.02 -8.61
N LEU A 45 -15.78 -4.92 -9.31
CA LEU A 45 -16.10 -3.56 -8.86
C LEU A 45 -17.59 -3.45 -8.53
N GLY A 46 -17.92 -2.89 -7.37
CA GLY A 46 -19.31 -2.74 -6.95
C GLY A 46 -19.92 -3.98 -6.27
N LYS A 47 -19.15 -5.06 -6.06
CA LYS A 47 -19.66 -6.30 -5.46
C LYS A 47 -18.69 -6.99 -4.50
N ASP A 48 -17.41 -7.10 -4.86
CA ASP A 48 -16.41 -7.81 -4.08
C ASP A 48 -15.82 -6.93 -2.98
N TRP A 49 -16.68 -6.36 -2.13
CA TRP A 49 -16.35 -5.28 -1.20
C TRP A 49 -15.16 -5.56 -0.29
N ASP A 50 -15.09 -6.76 0.30
CA ASP A 50 -13.98 -7.13 1.19
C ASP A 50 -12.64 -7.14 0.45
N ARG A 51 -12.64 -7.61 -0.82
CA ARG A 51 -11.44 -7.64 -1.66
C ARG A 51 -11.04 -6.26 -2.12
N LEU A 52 -12.02 -5.40 -2.44
CA LEU A 52 -11.77 -4.00 -2.78
C LEU A 52 -11.22 -3.25 -1.57
N ALA A 53 -11.73 -3.49 -0.37
CA ALA A 53 -11.22 -2.91 0.86
C ALA A 53 -9.80 -3.41 1.17
N ALA A 54 -9.54 -4.71 1.02
CA ALA A 54 -8.21 -5.28 1.21
C ALA A 54 -7.18 -4.76 0.20
N GLY A 55 -7.54 -4.66 -1.08
CA GLY A 55 -6.69 -4.06 -2.11
C GLY A 55 -6.47 -2.56 -1.89
N THR A 56 -7.47 -1.85 -1.36
CA THR A 56 -7.34 -0.45 -0.95
C THR A 56 -6.36 -0.32 0.22
N LEU A 57 -6.45 -1.18 1.23
CA LEU A 57 -5.52 -1.22 2.35
C LEU A 57 -4.09 -1.52 1.88
N ALA A 58 -3.92 -2.50 1.00
CA ALA A 58 -2.62 -2.81 0.41
C ALA A 58 -2.05 -1.59 -0.32
N GLY A 59 -2.88 -0.88 -1.09
CA GLY A 59 -2.51 0.37 -1.75
C GLY A 59 -2.09 1.47 -0.77
N HIS A 60 -2.91 1.70 0.25
CA HIS A 60 -2.64 2.70 1.29
C HIS A 60 -1.34 2.42 2.06
N VAL A 61 -1.03 1.15 2.32
CA VAL A 61 0.20 0.77 3.01
C VAL A 61 1.45 1.07 2.17
N ILE A 62 1.39 0.98 0.84
CA ILE A 62 2.57 1.17 -0.03
C ILE A 62 2.60 2.51 -0.77
N GLU A 63 1.65 3.40 -0.50
CA GLU A 63 1.64 4.74 -1.07
C GLU A 63 2.66 5.67 -0.39
N CYS A 64 2.78 6.90 -0.89
CA CYS A 64 3.65 7.93 -0.32
C CYS A 64 5.15 7.57 -0.18
N GLY A 65 5.62 6.54 -0.90
CA GLY A 65 7.03 6.17 -1.01
C GLY A 65 7.49 5.21 0.08
N ALA A 66 8.44 5.61 0.91
CA ALA A 66 9.14 4.72 1.84
C ALA A 66 8.50 4.61 3.23
N GLN A 67 7.26 5.09 3.42
CA GLN A 67 6.65 5.29 4.73
C GLN A 67 6.57 4.00 5.56
N CYS A 68 5.83 2.98 5.11
CA CYS A 68 5.72 1.70 5.83
C CYS A 68 7.03 0.91 5.96
N THR A 69 8.06 1.31 5.20
CA THR A 69 9.42 0.75 5.25
C THR A 69 10.38 1.55 6.14
N GLY A 70 9.85 2.43 6.99
CA GLY A 70 10.64 3.18 7.97
C GLY A 70 10.80 4.67 7.69
N GLY A 71 10.21 5.20 6.62
CA GLY A 71 10.40 6.59 6.18
C GLY A 71 9.70 7.63 7.06
N ASN A 72 8.57 7.28 7.69
CA ASN A 72 7.86 8.10 8.67
C ASN A 72 7.80 7.41 10.05
N PHE A 73 8.60 6.36 10.26
CA PHE A 73 8.51 5.52 11.45
C PHE A 73 9.00 6.26 12.70
N THR A 74 8.19 6.26 13.77
CA THR A 74 8.49 6.98 15.01
C THR A 74 9.82 6.53 15.62
N ASP A 75 10.05 5.21 15.68
CA ASP A 75 11.32 4.63 16.15
C ASP A 75 12.37 4.60 15.02
N TRP A 76 12.60 5.75 14.38
CA TRP A 76 13.46 5.91 13.20
C TRP A 76 14.87 5.31 13.37
N GLU A 77 15.41 5.31 14.60
CA GLU A 77 16.70 4.68 14.89
C GLU A 77 16.70 3.17 14.56
N LEU A 78 15.57 2.48 14.75
CA LEU A 78 15.42 1.06 14.38
C LEU A 78 15.42 0.89 12.86
N ALA A 79 14.78 1.81 12.12
CA ALA A 79 14.83 1.84 10.65
C ALA A 79 16.25 2.09 10.10
N LEU A 80 17.16 2.60 10.94
CA LEU A 80 18.56 2.83 10.62
C LEU A 80 19.51 1.69 11.08
N GLN A 81 19.05 0.66 11.77
CA GLN A 81 19.89 -0.46 12.22
C GLN A 81 19.87 -1.58 11.16
N ARG A 82 20.97 -2.03 10.52
CA ARG A 82 22.17 -2.64 11.14
C ARG A 82 23.36 -2.89 10.16
N ARG A 83 24.57 -2.90 10.77
CA ARG A 83 25.87 -3.54 10.42
C ARG A 83 26.79 -2.91 9.36
N GLY A 84 27.42 -1.79 9.71
CA GLY A 84 28.63 -1.33 9.02
C GLY A 84 28.87 0.16 9.27
N ARG A 85 30.08 0.55 9.65
CA ARG A 85 30.43 1.96 9.85
C ARG A 85 30.35 2.70 8.51
N GLY A 86 29.42 3.63 8.34
CA GLY A 86 29.36 4.51 7.17
C GLY A 86 27.93 4.94 6.83
N GLY A 87 27.47 6.03 7.44
CA GLY A 87 26.10 6.51 7.37
C GLY A 87 25.67 6.98 5.98
N ARG A 88 24.73 6.24 5.37
CA ARG A 88 23.90 6.61 4.20
C ARG A 88 22.60 5.77 4.16
N LEU A 89 21.98 5.53 5.31
CA LEU A 89 20.86 4.57 5.44
C LEU A 89 19.49 5.18 5.07
N PHE A 90 19.24 6.43 5.44
CA PHE A 90 17.96 7.10 5.17
C PHE A 90 17.75 7.41 3.67
N GLU A 91 18.85 7.70 2.97
CA GLU A 91 18.87 7.96 1.52
C GLU A 91 18.70 6.69 0.67
N ASN A 92 18.81 5.50 1.27
CA ASN A 92 18.68 4.22 0.57
C ASN A 92 17.57 3.35 1.19
N ILE A 93 16.54 3.94 1.79
CA ILE A 93 15.36 3.17 2.23
C ILE A 93 14.68 2.59 1.00
N GLY A 94 14.48 1.27 1.01
CA GLY A 94 13.83 0.57 -0.09
C GLY A 94 12.34 0.83 -0.09
N PHE A 95 11.77 1.20 -1.24
CA PHE A 95 10.33 1.36 -1.37
C PHE A 95 9.61 0.03 -1.16
N PRO A 96 8.41 0.04 -0.57
CA PRO A 96 7.65 -1.15 -0.31
C PRO A 96 7.13 -1.81 -1.58
N PHE A 97 6.81 -3.08 -1.46
CA PHE A 97 5.94 -3.81 -2.37
C PHE A 97 4.98 -4.69 -1.57
N VAL A 98 3.92 -5.16 -2.22
CA VAL A 98 2.98 -6.13 -1.65
C VAL A 98 2.82 -7.32 -2.58
N ASP A 99 2.82 -8.51 -1.98
CA ASP A 99 2.38 -9.74 -2.63
C ASP A 99 0.94 -9.98 -2.19
N VAL A 100 -0.02 -9.89 -3.12
CA VAL A 100 -1.46 -9.92 -2.81
C VAL A 100 -2.11 -11.16 -3.44
N ALA A 101 -2.73 -11.98 -2.60
CA ALA A 101 -3.49 -13.15 -3.03
C ALA A 101 -4.88 -12.78 -3.56
N ALA A 102 -5.50 -13.69 -4.31
CA ALA A 102 -6.81 -13.47 -4.93
C ALA A 102 -7.96 -13.28 -3.92
N ASP A 103 -7.77 -13.70 -2.67
CA ASP A 103 -8.73 -13.47 -1.57
C ASP A 103 -8.56 -12.12 -0.88
N GLY A 104 -7.53 -11.35 -1.24
CA GLY A 104 -7.21 -10.05 -0.65
C GLY A 104 -6.20 -10.09 0.48
N THR A 105 -5.77 -11.26 0.96
CA THR A 105 -4.66 -11.35 1.92
C THR A 105 -3.36 -10.91 1.26
N PHE A 106 -2.47 -10.24 2.00
CA PHE A 106 -1.22 -9.75 1.43
C PHE A 106 -0.08 -9.69 2.43
N THR A 107 1.15 -9.73 1.92
CA THR A 107 2.38 -9.53 2.68
C THR A 107 3.07 -8.27 2.20
N VAL A 108 3.62 -7.48 3.14
CA VAL A 108 4.37 -6.26 2.84
C VAL A 108 5.85 -6.59 2.81
N GLY A 109 6.57 -6.07 1.83
CA GLY A 109 8.00 -6.31 1.72
C GLY A 109 8.77 -5.07 1.31
N LYS A 110 10.08 -5.13 1.48
CA LYS A 110 11.03 -4.21 0.84
C LYS A 110 12.13 -4.98 0.12
N PRO A 111 12.80 -4.37 -0.89
CA PRO A 111 13.95 -4.96 -1.56
C PRO A 111 15.09 -5.33 -0.59
N SER A 112 15.80 -6.41 -0.89
CA SER A 112 17.00 -6.81 -0.15
C SER A 112 18.15 -5.83 -0.39
N GLY A 113 19.02 -5.64 0.61
CA GLY A 113 20.21 -4.78 0.49
C GLY A 113 19.94 -3.27 0.57
N THR A 114 18.68 -2.86 0.72
CA THR A 114 18.29 -1.47 1.01
C THR A 114 18.21 -1.23 2.52
N GLY A 115 18.26 0.04 2.92
CA GLY A 115 17.96 0.48 4.29
C GLY A 115 16.47 0.38 4.62
N GLY A 116 16.10 0.94 5.78
CA GLY A 116 14.74 0.89 6.31
C GLY A 116 14.43 -0.43 7.01
N ILE A 117 13.18 -0.53 7.47
CA ILE A 117 12.63 -1.66 8.19
C ILE A 117 11.19 -1.90 7.75
N VAL A 118 10.83 -3.15 7.51
CA VAL A 118 9.42 -3.59 7.54
C VAL A 118 9.24 -4.36 8.83
N SER A 119 8.34 -3.88 9.69
CA SER A 119 7.97 -4.48 10.96
C SER A 119 6.49 -4.25 11.21
N ARG A 120 5.92 -4.97 12.17
CA ARG A 120 4.53 -4.74 12.59
C ARG A 120 4.26 -3.28 12.96
N LEU A 121 5.22 -2.58 13.58
CA LEU A 121 5.05 -1.19 14.02
C LEU A 121 5.12 -0.20 12.84
N SER A 122 6.11 -0.37 11.95
CA SER A 122 6.24 0.53 10.79
C SER A 122 5.06 0.44 9.82
N VAL A 123 4.50 -0.76 9.64
CA VAL A 123 3.27 -0.95 8.85
C VAL A 123 2.04 -0.44 9.58
N ALA A 124 1.93 -0.64 10.90
CA ALA A 124 0.81 -0.15 11.69
C ALA A 124 0.72 1.38 11.72
N GLU A 125 1.85 2.08 11.81
CA GLU A 125 1.88 3.54 11.72
C GLU A 125 1.40 4.05 10.37
N GLN A 126 1.79 3.39 9.29
CA GLN A 126 1.28 3.72 7.96
C GLN A 126 -0.21 3.39 7.82
N LEU A 127 -0.67 2.27 8.36
CA LEU A 127 -2.07 1.84 8.27
C LEU A 127 -3.04 2.87 8.84
N VAL A 128 -2.63 3.64 9.86
CA VAL A 128 -3.46 4.68 10.49
C VAL A 128 -3.12 6.09 10.00
N TYR A 129 -2.13 6.23 9.11
CA TYR A 129 -1.66 7.53 8.64
C TYR A 129 -2.72 8.21 7.78
N GLU A 130 -3.05 9.48 8.08
CA GLU A 130 -4.09 10.25 7.38
C GLU A 130 -5.50 9.62 7.38
N ILE A 131 -5.73 8.60 8.20
CA ILE A 131 -7.06 8.00 8.41
C ILE A 131 -7.72 8.63 9.64
N GLY A 132 -8.89 9.25 9.43
CA GLY A 132 -9.69 9.81 10.52
C GLY A 132 -10.43 8.75 11.32
N ASP A 133 -11.37 8.05 10.67
CA ASP A 133 -12.11 6.92 11.26
C ASP A 133 -11.74 5.63 10.51
N PRO A 134 -10.94 4.73 11.11
CA PRO A 134 -10.58 3.47 10.50
C PRO A 134 -11.75 2.55 10.20
N ALA A 135 -12.88 2.68 10.90
CA ALA A 135 -14.09 1.89 10.63
C ALA A 135 -14.96 2.47 9.51
N ALA A 136 -14.63 3.67 9.03
CA ALA A 136 -15.37 4.40 8.00
C ALA A 136 -14.44 5.17 7.06
N TYR A 137 -13.37 4.53 6.59
CA TYR A 137 -12.42 5.16 5.68
C TYR A 137 -12.97 5.18 4.25
N ILE A 138 -13.44 6.34 3.81
CA ILE A 138 -14.12 6.50 2.52
C ILE A 138 -13.12 6.92 1.45
N VAL A 139 -12.94 6.07 0.44
CA VAL A 139 -12.20 6.40 -0.79
C VAL A 139 -13.09 6.27 -2.02
N ALA A 140 -12.56 6.64 -3.19
CA ALA A 140 -13.33 6.71 -4.43
C ALA A 140 -13.91 5.35 -4.88
N ASP A 141 -13.24 4.24 -4.56
CA ASP A 141 -13.63 2.90 -5.00
C ASP A 141 -14.51 2.14 -4.00
N VAL A 142 -14.32 2.38 -2.70
CA VAL A 142 -14.96 1.61 -1.62
C VAL A 142 -14.88 2.38 -0.28
N ALA A 143 -15.87 2.19 0.59
CA ALA A 143 -15.78 2.60 1.99
C ALA A 143 -15.24 1.40 2.80
N CYS A 144 -14.11 1.60 3.47
CA CYS A 144 -13.38 0.54 4.16
C CYS A 144 -13.60 0.58 5.66
N ASP A 145 -13.64 -0.62 6.25
CA ASP A 145 -13.50 -0.83 7.69
C ASP A 145 -12.19 -1.59 7.95
N PHE A 146 -11.19 -0.89 8.47
CA PHE A 146 -9.89 -1.41 8.87
C PHE A 146 -9.80 -1.67 10.38
N SER A 147 -10.87 -1.50 11.15
CA SER A 147 -10.86 -1.72 12.61
C SER A 147 -10.57 -3.18 13.00
N HIS A 148 -10.75 -4.10 12.05
CA HIS A 148 -10.46 -5.52 12.18
C HIS A 148 -9.18 -5.98 11.45
N ALA A 149 -8.38 -5.05 10.92
CA ALA A 149 -7.13 -5.39 10.27
C ALA A 149 -6.15 -6.03 11.28
N ALA A 150 -5.57 -7.17 10.91
CA ALA A 150 -4.58 -7.88 11.71
C ALA A 150 -3.22 -7.84 11.03
N LEU A 151 -2.17 -7.59 11.81
CA LEU A 151 -0.79 -7.56 11.34
C LEU A 151 0.02 -8.61 12.09
N GLU A 152 0.66 -9.50 11.33
CA GLU A 152 1.58 -10.52 11.81
C GLU A 152 2.93 -10.35 11.12
N GLU A 153 4.02 -10.52 11.86
CA GLU A 153 5.36 -10.51 11.29
C GLU A 153 5.70 -11.94 10.83
N VAL A 154 5.86 -12.13 9.52
CA VAL A 154 6.01 -13.48 8.93
C VAL A 154 7.47 -13.82 8.63
N ALA A 155 8.33 -12.81 8.46
CA ALA A 155 9.78 -12.96 8.37
C ALA A 155 10.51 -11.61 8.56
N PRO A 156 11.85 -11.57 8.71
CA PRO A 156 12.57 -10.31 8.76
C PRO A 156 12.32 -9.44 7.52
N ASN A 157 11.81 -8.23 7.72
CA ASN A 157 11.35 -7.33 6.66
C ASN A 157 10.20 -7.88 5.79
N ARG A 158 9.29 -8.66 6.39
CA ARG A 158 8.07 -9.20 5.78
C ARG A 158 6.92 -9.31 6.78
#